data_AF-A0A849I991-F1
#
_entry.id   AF-A0A849I991-F1
#
_cell.length_a   1.000
_cell.length_b   1.000
_cell.length_c   1.000
_cell.angle_alpha   90.00
_cell.angle_beta   90.00
_cell.angle_gamma   90.00
#
_symmetry.space_group_name_H-M   'P 1'
#
loop_
_entity.id
_entity.type
_entity.pdbx_description
1 polymer ?
#
loop_
_entity_poly.entity_id
_entity_poly.type
_entity_poly.pdbx_seq_one_letter_code
_entity_poly.pdbx_strand_id
1 'polypeptide(L)'
;METLNSVKAILGTTLHLGDRIESLTPDSQLLGAIPELDSMAVVSLITSLEEHYGFAIDDDEISADTFATLGSLVDFVDRKLAS
;
A
#
# COMPACT_ATOMS: atom_id res chain seq x y z
N MET A 1 10.09 -9.25 4.98
CA MET A 1 10.93 -8.14 4.42
C MET A 1 10.81 -8.01 2.90
N GLU A 2 10.37 -9.05 2.17
CA GLU A 2 10.10 -8.95 0.72
C GLU A 2 8.84 -8.10 0.44
N THR A 3 7.76 -8.37 1.17
CA THR A 3 6.46 -7.66 1.07
C THR A 3 6.60 -6.15 1.15
N LEU A 4 7.46 -5.65 2.05
CA LEU A 4 7.67 -4.21 2.22
C LEU A 4 8.27 -3.53 0.99
N ASN A 5 9.28 -4.15 0.37
CA ASN A 5 9.91 -3.58 -0.82
C ASN A 5 8.96 -3.63 -2.02
N SER A 6 8.20 -4.71 -2.16
CA SER A 6 7.19 -4.84 -3.22
C SER A 6 6.06 -3.82 -3.05
N VAL A 7 5.50 -3.68 -1.84
CA VAL A 7 4.47 -2.66 -1.55
C VAL A 7 5.00 -1.25 -1.81
N LYS A 8 6.24 -0.94 -1.41
CA LYS A 8 6.89 0.32 -1.78
C LYS A 8 6.96 0.50 -3.29
N ALA A 9 7.48 -0.48 -4.03
CA ALA A 9 7.61 -0.38 -5.48
C ALA A 9 6.27 -0.11 -6.16
N ILE A 10 5.20 -0.80 -5.72
CA ILE A 10 3.84 -0.60 -6.22
C ILE A 10 3.37 0.81 -5.89
N LEU A 11 3.46 1.23 -4.63
CA LEU A 11 3.05 2.57 -4.19
C LEU A 11 3.80 3.67 -4.95
N GLY A 12 5.10 3.49 -5.17
CA GLY A 12 5.95 4.41 -5.92
C GLY A 12 5.57 4.52 -7.39
N THR A 13 5.11 3.41 -7.98
CA THR A 13 4.63 3.36 -9.37
C THR A 13 3.23 3.95 -9.49
N THR A 14 2.30 3.57 -8.62
CA THR A 14 0.92 4.06 -8.61
C THR A 14 0.87 5.57 -8.38
N LEU A 15 1.59 6.05 -7.36
CA LEU A 15 1.59 7.46 -6.96
C LEU A 15 2.69 8.30 -7.63
N HIS A 16 3.50 7.69 -8.50
CA HIS A 16 4.61 8.35 -9.19
C HIS A 16 5.57 9.09 -8.23
N LEU A 17 5.82 8.50 -7.05
CA LEU A 17 6.63 9.12 -5.99
C LEU A 17 8.14 9.14 -6.30
N GLY A 18 8.60 8.29 -7.22
CA GLY A 18 10.02 8.14 -7.55
C GLY A 18 10.86 7.83 -6.31
N ASP A 19 11.98 8.52 -6.16
CA ASP A 19 12.93 8.37 -5.05
C ASP A 19 12.32 8.60 -3.65
N ARG A 20 11.21 9.36 -3.54
CA ARG A 20 10.57 9.64 -2.24
C ARG A 20 10.13 8.36 -1.53
N ILE A 21 9.80 7.31 -2.29
CA ILE A 21 9.37 6.03 -1.73
C ILE A 21 10.47 5.33 -0.95
N GLU A 22 11.74 5.52 -1.32
CA GLU A 22 12.87 4.85 -0.69
C GLU A 22 13.04 5.35 0.74
N SER A 23 12.79 6.65 0.96
CA SER A 23 12.82 7.29 2.27
C SER A 23 11.69 6.91 3.23
N LEU A 24 10.61 6.28 2.73
CA LEU A 24 9.50 5.88 3.59
C LEU A 24 9.92 4.72 4.51
N THR A 25 9.46 4.74 5.75
CA THR A 25 9.66 3.67 6.73
C THR A 25 8.32 3.04 7.07
N PRO A 26 8.28 1.86 7.73
CA PRO A 26 7.02 1.27 8.20
C PRO A 26 6.18 2.23 9.05
N ASP A 27 6.83 3.04 9.88
CA ASP A 27 6.18 4.05 10.72
C ASP A 27 5.74 5.32 9.96
N SER A 28 6.08 5.44 8.67
CA SER A 28 5.69 6.60 7.87
C SER A 28 4.19 6.53 7.55
N GLN A 29 3.51 7.64 7.83
CA GLN A 29 2.11 7.81 7.46
C GLN A 29 1.97 7.87 5.94
N LEU A 30 0.93 7.23 5.41
CA LEU A 30 0.58 7.29 3.98
C LEU A 30 -0.60 8.24 3.81
N LEU A 31 -1.74 7.92 4.41
CA LEU A 31 -2.90 8.80 4.47
C LEU A 31 -2.57 10.10 5.20
N GLY A 32 -2.83 11.24 4.55
CA GLY A 32 -2.61 12.59 5.07
C GLY A 32 -1.18 13.11 4.94
N ALA A 33 -0.17 12.23 4.83
CA ALA A 33 1.22 12.63 4.59
C ALA A 33 1.59 12.65 3.10
N ILE A 34 0.97 11.77 2.31
CA ILE A 34 1.14 11.72 0.86
C ILE A 34 -0.08 12.38 0.23
N PRO A 35 0.02 13.64 -0.27
CA PRO A 35 -1.10 14.33 -0.89
C PRO A 35 -1.59 13.63 -2.17
N GLU A 36 -0.76 12.82 -2.81
CA GLU A 36 -1.11 12.04 -3.99
C GLU A 36 -1.98 10.81 -3.66
N LEU A 37 -2.04 10.37 -2.40
CA LEU A 37 -2.89 9.26 -1.96
C LEU A 37 -4.33 9.74 -1.71
N ASP A 38 -5.01 10.07 -2.80
CA ASP A 38 -6.44 10.42 -2.82
C ASP A 38 -7.35 9.17 -2.90
N SER A 39 -8.67 9.37 -2.75
CA SER A 39 -9.68 8.31 -2.83
C SER A 39 -9.57 7.46 -4.12
N MET A 40 -9.27 8.08 -5.26
CA MET A 40 -9.07 7.36 -6.53
C MET A 40 -7.75 6.59 -6.58
N ALA A 41 -6.71 7.10 -5.91
CA ALA A 41 -5.39 6.47 -5.88
C ALA A 41 -5.38 5.22 -5.01
N VAL A 42 -6.16 5.22 -3.91
CA VAL A 42 -6.37 4.03 -3.07
C VAL A 42 -6.96 2.88 -3.89
N VAL A 43 -8.00 3.15 -4.69
CA VAL A 43 -8.59 2.12 -5.56
C VAL A 43 -7.56 1.56 -6.54
N SER A 44 -6.79 2.44 -7.20
CA SER A 44 -5.74 2.00 -8.13
C SER A 44 -4.64 1.18 -7.45
N LEU A 45 -4.26 1.57 -6.22
CA LEU A 45 -3.26 0.86 -5.42
C LEU A 45 -3.74 -0.55 -5.06
N ILE A 46 -5.00 -0.68 -4.66
CA ILE A 46 -5.64 -1.95 -4.32
C ILE A 46 -5.64 -2.86 -5.54
N THR A 47 -6.12 -2.37 -6.69
CA THR A 47 -6.08 -3.14 -7.93
C THR A 47 -4.65 -3.58 -8.28
N SER A 48 -3.66 -2.70 -8.15
CA SER A 48 -2.26 -3.07 -8.40
C SER A 48 -1.72 -4.12 -7.43
N LEU A 49 -2.14 -4.10 -6.17
CA LEU A 49 -1.79 -5.12 -5.18
C LEU A 49 -2.44 -6.47 -5.53
N GLU A 50 -3.72 -6.47 -5.86
CA GLU A 50 -4.45 -7.66 -6.28
C GLU A 50 -3.83 -8.30 -7.52
N GLU A 51 -3.50 -7.50 -8.54
CA GLU A 51 -2.85 -7.97 -9.76
C GLU A 51 -1.43 -8.49 -9.50
N HIS A 52 -0.67 -7.83 -8.62
CA HIS A 52 0.72 -8.22 -8.35
C HIS A 52 0.83 -9.52 -7.54
N TYR A 53 -0.02 -9.67 -6.53
CA TYR A 53 0.03 -10.82 -5.61
C TYR A 53 -0.98 -11.92 -5.94
N GLY A 54 -1.97 -11.65 -6.79
CA GLY A 54 -2.99 -12.61 -7.20
C GLY A 54 -4.03 -12.94 -6.12
N PHE A 55 -4.21 -12.07 -5.12
CA PHE A 55 -5.29 -12.17 -4.14
C PHE A 55 -6.36 -11.11 -4.38
N ALA A 56 -7.56 -11.31 -3.82
CA ALA A 56 -8.62 -10.30 -3.81
C ALA A 56 -8.70 -9.62 -2.43
N ILE A 57 -8.88 -8.30 -2.42
CA ILE A 57 -9.12 -7.48 -1.23
C ILE A 57 -10.62 -7.19 -1.17
N ASP A 58 -11.27 -7.57 -0.07
CA ASP A 58 -12.70 -7.29 0.10
C ASP A 58 -12.94 -5.84 0.55
N ASP A 59 -14.08 -5.25 0.19
CA ASP A 59 -14.37 -3.84 0.49
C ASP A 59 -14.45 -3.60 2.01
N ASP A 60 -14.92 -4.59 2.76
CA ASP A 60 -14.93 -4.60 4.23
C ASP A 60 -13.51 -4.61 4.85
N GLU A 61 -12.48 -5.05 4.12
CA GLU A 61 -11.08 -5.02 4.56
C GLU A 61 -10.40 -3.68 4.25
N ILE A 62 -10.98 -2.88 3.35
CA ILE A 62 -10.46 -1.58 2.94
C ILE A 62 -10.87 -0.54 3.99
N SER A 63 -9.95 -0.25 4.90
CA SER A 63 -10.15 0.76 5.95
C SER A 63 -9.04 1.80 5.97
N ALA A 64 -9.36 3.01 6.44
CA ALA A 64 -8.38 4.08 6.60
C ALA A 64 -7.19 3.66 7.49
N ASP A 65 -7.40 2.78 8.47
CA ASP A 65 -6.33 2.21 9.31
C ASP A 65 -5.34 1.34 8.52
N THR A 66 -5.81 0.59 7.52
CA THR A 66 -4.95 -0.23 6.64
C THR A 66 -4.00 0.64 5.83
N PHE A 67 -4.48 1.81 5.38
CA PHE A 67 -3.70 2.79 4.62
C PHE A 67 -3.13 3.93 5.49
N ALA A 68 -3.20 3.81 6.83
CA ALA A 68 -2.71 4.84 7.72
C ALA A 68 -1.19 4.96 7.64
N THR A 69 -0.49 3.82 7.62
CA THR A 69 0.98 3.75 7.55
C THR A 69 1.44 2.69 6.57
N LEU A 70 2.69 2.78 6.13
CA LEU A 70 3.29 1.76 5.28
C LEU A 70 3.35 0.40 6.00
N GLY A 71 3.61 0.41 7.31
CA GLY A 71 3.63 -0.80 8.13
C GLY A 71 2.28 -1.49 8.16
N SER A 72 1.19 -0.74 8.37
CA SER A 72 -0.18 -1.28 8.34
C SER A 72 -0.50 -1.95 6.99
N LEU A 73 -0.14 -1.30 5.88
CA LEU A 73 -0.39 -1.83 4.55
C LEU A 73 0.41 -3.10 4.27
N VAL A 74 1.68 -3.12 4.67
CA VAL A 74 2.54 -4.30 4.52
C VAL A 74 2.04 -5.46 5.37
N ASP A 75 1.67 -5.22 6.62
CA ASP A 75 1.12 -6.23 7.52
C ASP A 75 -0.20 -6.80 6.98
N PHE A 76 -1.04 -5.95 6.39
CA PHE A 76 -2.26 -6.38 5.72
C PHE A 76 -1.98 -7.31 4.54
N VAL A 77 -1.06 -6.95 3.64
CA VAL A 77 -0.66 -7.79 2.51
C VAL A 77 -0.07 -9.12 3.00
N ASP A 78 0.78 -9.08 4.03
CA ASP A 78 1.40 -10.28 4.58
C ASP A 78 0.36 -11.27 5.14
N ARG A 79 -0.67 -10.74 5.84
CA ARG A 79 -1.81 -11.55 6.31
C ARG A 79 -2.58 -12.19 5.16
N LYS A 80 -2.80 -11.47 4.05
CA LYS A 80 -3.48 -12.01 2.86
C LYS A 80 -2.66 -13.10 2.20
N LEU A 81 -1.34 -12.95 2.15
CA LEU A 81 -0.41 -13.96 1.59
C LEU A 81 -0.27 -15.20 2.47
N ALA A 82 -0.47 -15.07 3.79
CA ALA A 82 -0.44 -16.17 4.73
C ALA A 82 -1.78 -16.93 4.85
N SER A 83 -2.84 -16.44 4.19
CA SER A 83 -4.19 -17.03 4.23
C SER A 83 -4.44 -18.07 3.15
#